data_AF-A0A358AR17-F1
#
_entry.id   AF-A0A358AR17-F1
#
_cell.length_a   1.000
_cell.length_b   1.000
_cell.length_c   1.000
_cell.angle_alpha   90.00
_cell.angle_beta   90.00
_cell.angle_gamma   90.00
#
_symmetry.space_group_name_H-M   'P 1'
#
loop_
_entity.id
_entity.type
_entity.pdbx_description
1 polymer ?
#
loop_
_entity_poly.entity_id
_entity_poly.type
_entity_poly.pdbx_seq_one_letter_code
_entity_poly.pdbx_strand_id
1 'polypeptide(L)'
;MKGVSEMLQLTYSEGKDGILYPDMEMGALPETLSKYGWMRKRFLKEHQSGLYTSLLTEGMLDKHCRQIQEQAETRRDAIMEELRKQTPPP
;
A
#
# COMPACT_ATOMS: atom_id res chain seq x y z
N MET A 1 -1.89 31.88 -4.50
CA MET A 1 -2.86 30.90 -3.99
C MET A 1 -3.01 29.82 -5.06
N LYS A 2 -2.45 28.62 -4.86
CA LYS A 2 -2.66 27.49 -5.78
C LYS A 2 -3.94 26.79 -5.36
N GLY A 3 -4.97 26.91 -6.18
CA GLY A 3 -6.26 26.26 -6.01
C GLY A 3 -6.84 25.93 -7.37
N VAL A 4 -6.15 25.08 -8.12
CA VAL A 4 -6.75 24.41 -9.28
C VAL A 4 -7.15 23.05 -8.76
N SER A 5 -8.41 22.98 -8.31
CA SER A 5 -9.12 21.72 -8.15
C SER A 5 -9.02 20.98 -9.48
N GLU A 6 -8.36 19.82 -9.52
CA GLU A 6 -8.52 18.88 -10.64
C GLU A 6 -10.02 18.63 -10.81
N MET A 7 -10.61 19.17 -11.88
CA MET A 7 -11.96 18.83 -12.28
C MET A 7 -11.92 17.38 -12.74
N LEU A 8 -12.52 16.48 -11.96
CA LEU A 8 -12.84 15.12 -12.38
C LEU A 8 -13.67 15.21 -13.67
N GLN A 9 -13.03 14.97 -14.82
CA GLN A 9 -13.71 14.84 -16.10
C GLN A 9 -14.43 13.50 -16.12
N LEU A 10 -15.69 13.49 -15.69
CA LEU A 10 -16.55 12.31 -15.69
C LEU A 10 -17.04 12.05 -17.13
N THR A 11 -16.61 10.94 -17.73
CA THR A 11 -17.13 10.44 -18.99
C THR A 11 -18.26 9.43 -18.72
N TYR A 12 -19.21 9.31 -19.64
CA TYR A 12 -20.41 8.50 -19.47
C TYR A 12 -20.69 7.65 -20.72
N SER A 13 -21.18 6.43 -20.51
CA SER A 13 -21.61 5.49 -21.55
C SER A 13 -23.07 5.05 -21.34
N GLU A 14 -23.82 4.92 -22.44
CA GLU A 14 -25.25 4.56 -22.40
C GLU A 14 -25.44 3.05 -22.25
N GLY A 15 -26.20 2.65 -21.23
CA GLY A 15 -26.60 1.27 -20.98
C GLY A 15 -27.73 0.81 -21.88
N LYS A 16 -27.99 -0.51 -21.88
CA LYS A 16 -29.05 -1.14 -22.70
C LYS A 16 -30.48 -0.73 -22.31
N ASP A 17 -30.61 -0.12 -21.15
CA ASP A 17 -31.82 0.47 -20.57
C ASP A 17 -31.99 1.95 -20.96
N GLY A 18 -31.06 2.53 -21.72
CA GLY A 18 -31.05 3.95 -22.11
C GLY A 18 -30.54 4.88 -21.01
N ILE A 19 -29.92 4.35 -19.95
CA ILE A 19 -29.40 5.14 -18.83
C ILE A 19 -27.90 5.39 -19.03
N LEU A 20 -27.45 6.63 -18.83
CA LEU A 20 -26.02 6.98 -18.87
C LEU A 20 -25.34 6.59 -17.55
N TYR A 21 -24.37 5.69 -17.64
CA TYR A 21 -23.52 5.27 -16.53
C TYR A 21 -22.17 5.97 -16.64
N PRO A 22 -21.58 6.46 -15.52
CA PRO A 22 -20.23 6.98 -15.55
C PRO A 22 -19.25 5.86 -15.89
N ASP A 23 -18.27 6.17 -16.73
CA ASP A 23 -17.20 5.23 -17.04
C ASP A 23 -16.36 5.03 -15.78
N MET A 24 -16.33 3.79 -15.30
CA MET A 24 -15.58 3.42 -14.11
C MET A 24 -14.25 2.80 -14.53
N GLU A 25 -13.16 3.53 -14.34
CA GLU A 25 -11.84 2.92 -14.38
C GLU A 25 -11.61 2.15 -13.08
N MET A 26 -11.31 0.85 -13.20
CA MET A 26 -10.82 0.09 -12.06
C MET A 26 -9.42 0.62 -11.74
N GLY A 27 -9.32 1.42 -10.67
CA GLY A 27 -8.03 1.88 -10.16
C GLY A 27 -7.09 0.70 -9.86
N ALA A 28 -5.79 0.96 -9.87
CA ALA A 28 -4.79 -0.06 -9.56
C ALA A 28 -5.13 -0.78 -8.26
N LEU A 29 -5.17 -2.12 -8.29
CA LEU A 29 -5.36 -2.92 -7.10
C LEU A 29 -4.27 -2.55 -6.07
N PRO A 30 -4.63 -2.29 -4.80
CA PRO A 30 -3.64 -1.95 -3.80
C PRO A 30 -2.63 -3.09 -3.69
N GLU A 31 -1.34 -2.78 -3.86
CA GLU A 31 -0.28 -3.77 -3.75
C GLU A 31 -0.37 -4.54 -2.42
N THR A 32 -0.24 -5.86 -2.51
CA THR A 32 -0.33 -6.76 -1.38
C THR A 32 0.88 -6.62 -0.45
N LEU A 33 0.66 -6.70 0.86
CA LEU A 33 1.75 -6.72 1.84
C LEU A 33 2.60 -7.99 1.70
N SER A 34 3.93 -7.84 1.77
CA SER A 34 4.88 -8.95 1.89
C SER A 34 4.92 -9.50 3.31
N LYS A 35 5.79 -10.50 3.56
CA LYS A 35 6.02 -11.08 4.89
C LYS A 35 6.22 -9.99 5.97
N TYR A 36 7.03 -8.98 5.70
CA TYR A 36 7.35 -7.93 6.68
C TYR A 36 6.16 -7.03 6.98
N GLY A 37 5.33 -6.73 5.97
CA GLY A 37 4.09 -5.98 6.15
C GLY A 37 3.10 -6.75 7.02
N TRP A 38 2.92 -8.06 6.78
CA TRP A 38 2.08 -8.92 7.62
C TRP A 38 2.59 -9.04 9.05
N MET A 39 3.90 -9.15 9.25
CA MET A 39 4.50 -9.15 10.58
C MET A 39 4.19 -7.86 11.34
N ARG A 40 4.31 -6.69 10.69
CA ARG A 40 3.96 -5.41 11.33
C ARG A 40 2.47 -5.32 11.66
N LYS A 41 1.60 -5.74 10.75
CA LYS A 41 0.14 -5.76 10.95
C LYS A 41 -0.25 -6.64 12.14
N ARG A 42 0.35 -7.84 12.24
CA ARG A 42 0.15 -8.76 13.37
C ARG A 42 0.61 -8.15 14.69
N PHE A 43 1.83 -7.59 14.71
CA PHE A 43 2.38 -6.95 15.90
C PHE A 43 1.48 -5.79 16.39
N LEU A 44 1.01 -4.96 15.48
CA LEU A 44 0.08 -3.86 15.79
C LEU A 44 -1.19 -4.39 16.47
N LYS A 45 -1.77 -5.47 15.93
CA LYS A 45 -2.99 -6.07 16.47
C LYS A 45 -2.78 -6.70 17.86
N GLU A 46 -1.67 -7.40 18.07
CA GLU A 46 -1.39 -8.14 19.31
C GLU A 46 -0.85 -7.25 20.45
N HIS A 47 -0.07 -6.22 20.12
CA HIS A 47 0.67 -5.44 21.11
C HIS A 47 0.35 -3.93 21.13
N GLN A 48 -0.28 -3.39 20.09
CA GLN A 48 -0.57 -1.95 19.95
C GLN A 48 -1.99 -1.71 19.43
N SER A 49 -2.99 -2.35 20.06
CA SER A 49 -4.38 -2.36 19.60
C SER A 49 -5.01 -0.97 19.41
N GLY A 50 -4.63 0.01 20.24
CA GLY A 50 -5.06 1.41 20.11
C GLY A 50 -4.57 2.04 18.81
N LEU A 51 -3.28 1.93 18.52
CA LEU A 51 -2.68 2.43 17.27
C LEU A 51 -3.23 1.67 16.06
N TYR A 52 -3.38 0.35 16.18
CA TYR A 52 -3.99 -0.48 15.12
C TYR A 52 -5.38 0.02 14.75
N THR A 53 -6.23 0.29 15.75
CA THR A 53 -7.59 0.78 15.54
C THR A 53 -7.58 2.16 14.91
N SER A 54 -6.75 3.10 15.40
CA SER A 54 -6.62 4.45 14.81
C SER A 54 -6.26 4.37 13.33
N LEU A 55 -5.18 3.64 13.00
CA LEU A 55 -4.72 3.48 11.62
C LEU A 55 -5.74 2.78 10.72
N LEU A 56 -6.48 1.81 11.27
CA LEU A 56 -7.55 1.12 10.53
C LEU A 56 -8.71 2.07 10.24
N THR A 57 -9.16 2.84 11.22
CA THR A 57 -10.24 3.82 11.07
C THR A 57 -9.86 4.94 10.11
N GLU A 58 -8.59 5.36 10.11
CA GLU A 58 -8.05 6.36 9.17
C GLU A 58 -7.80 5.80 7.75
N GLY A 59 -7.92 4.48 7.54
CA GLY A 59 -7.58 3.82 6.27
C GLY A 59 -6.07 3.81 5.95
N MET A 60 -5.21 4.14 6.92
CA MET A 60 -3.76 4.27 6.76
C MET A 60 -2.98 3.02 7.17
N LEU A 61 -3.65 1.99 7.67
CA LEU A 61 -3.02 0.78 8.21
C LEU A 61 -2.08 0.09 7.21
N ASP A 62 -2.55 -0.16 5.99
CA ASP A 62 -1.76 -0.88 5.00
C ASP A 62 -0.60 -0.02 4.47
N LYS A 63 -0.80 1.30 4.34
CA LYS A 63 0.27 2.26 4.03
C LYS A 63 1.38 2.24 5.09
N HIS A 64 1.01 2.28 6.37
CA HIS A 64 1.97 2.17 7.47
C HIS A 64 2.74 0.86 7.43
N CYS A 65 2.06 -0.26 7.18
CA CYS A 65 2.70 -1.57 7.08
C CYS A 65 3.67 -1.65 5.89
N ARG A 66 3.33 -1.03 4.76
CA ARG A 66 4.18 -0.98 3.56
C ARG A 66 5.46 -0.16 3.80
N GLN A 67 5.36 0.99 4.46
CA GLN A 67 6.54 1.78 4.83
C GLN A 67 7.53 0.99 5.69
N ILE A 68 7.03 0.21 6.65
CA ILE A 68 7.89 -0.66 7.49
C ILE A 68 8.47 -1.82 6.69
N GLN A 69 7.67 -2.40 5.79
CA GLN A 69 8.13 -3.44 4.87
C GLN A 69 9.29 -2.95 4.00
N GLU A 70 9.16 -1.81 3.33
CA GLU A 70 10.20 -1.23 2.47
C GLU A 70 11.51 -1.04 3.23
N GLN A 71 11.44 -0.54 4.47
CA GLN A 71 12.61 -0.40 5.34
C GLN A 71 13.24 -1.75 5.70
N ALA A 72 12.42 -2.76 6.00
CA ALA A 72 12.91 -4.10 6.32
C ALA A 72 13.56 -4.77 5.12
N GLU A 73 12.96 -4.64 3.94
CA GLU A 73 13.48 -5.17 2.68
C GLU A 73 14.79 -4.48 2.29
N THR A 74 14.86 -3.15 2.40
CA THR A 74 16.08 -2.39 2.17
C THR A 74 17.24 -2.86 3.05
N ARG A 75 16.97 -3.06 4.36
CA ARG A 75 17.99 -3.56 5.30
C ARG A 75 18.40 -4.99 4.98
N ARG A 76 17.44 -5.85 4.62
CA ARG A 76 17.71 -7.23 4.19
C ARG A 76 18.65 -7.24 2.99
N ASP A 77 18.39 -6.43 1.98
CA ASP A 77 19.22 -6.36 0.77
C ASP A 77 20.63 -5.89 1.08
N ALA A 78 20.78 -4.84 1.91
CA ALA A 78 22.09 -4.37 2.35
C ALA A 78 22.89 -5.46 3.09
N ILE A 79 22.24 -6.21 4.00
CA ILE A 79 22.87 -7.32 4.72
C ILE A 79 23.28 -8.45 3.78
N MET A 80 22.41 -8.83 2.84
CA MET A 80 22.71 -9.89 1.87
C MET A 80 23.90 -9.51 0.97
N GLU A 81 23.97 -8.25 0.56
CA GLU A 81 25.06 -7.77 -0.27
C GLU A 81 26.39 -7.82 0.47
N GLU A 82 26.40 -7.44 1.75
CA GLU A 82 27.59 -7.56 2.59
C GLU A 82 28.00 -9.03 2.81
N LEU A 83 27.02 -9.91 3.03
CA LEU A 83 27.28 -11.34 3.21
C LEU A 83 27.92 -11.98 1.97
N ARG A 84 27.47 -11.59 0.77
CA ARG A 84 28.03 -12.08 -0.50
C ARG A 84 29.48 -11.70 -0.71
N LYS A 85 29.89 -10.51 -0.23
CA LYS A 85 31.29 -10.07 -0.28
C LYS A 85 32.16 -10.87 0.68
N GLN A 86 31.65 -11.18 1.87
CA GLN A 86 32.39 -11.90 2.91
C GLN A 86 32.48 -13.40 2.64
N THR A 87 31.45 -13.99 2.04
CA THR A 87 31.41 -15.40 1.68
C THR A 87 30.95 -15.52 0.22
N PRO A 88 31.90 -15.47 -0.73
CA PRO A 88 31.56 -15.73 -2.12
C PRO A 88 30.93 -17.12 -2.23
N PRO A 89 29.87 -17.30 -3.05
CA PRO A 89 29.37 -18.64 -3.34
C PRO A 89 30.51 -19.49 -3.93
N PRO A 90 30.55 -20.81 -3.62
CA PRO A 90 31.56 -21.73 -4.13
C PRO A 90 31.54 -21.83 -5.67
#